data_AF-A0A285QEI0-F1
#
_entry.id   AF-A0A285QEI0-F1
#
_cell.length_a   1.000
_cell.length_b   1.000
_cell.length_c   1.000
_cell.angle_alpha   90.00
_cell.angle_beta   90.00
_cell.angle_gamma   90.00
#
_symmetry.space_group_name_H-M   'P 1'
#
loop_
_entity.id
_entity.type
_entity.pdbx_description
1 polymer ?
#
loop_
_entity_poly.entity_id
_entity_poly.type
_entity_poly.pdbx_seq_one_letter_code
_entity_poly.pdbx_strand_id
1 'polypeptide(L)'
;MPTPPPAATPRPHPLHVLGSTVFAIGALLVLAAVGVLLHQPLLIPPLAASAALVYGAPGLPISQPRNVVGGQLMSALIGFATLAVTGSTTWGAAIAAGLSLGAMLLTHTSHSPAAASALLVVLQAPHLVPFLPLLALATTLLVLIGLLPGRIGGHPVRYPLSWVSVSPGPR
;
A
#
# COMPACT_ATOMS: atom_id res chain seq x y z
N MET A 1 10.71 -33.89 -19.38
CA MET A 1 10.11 -34.31 -18.10
C MET A 1 9.05 -33.28 -17.71
N PRO A 2 7.82 -33.67 -17.36
CA PRO A 2 6.84 -32.74 -16.82
C PRO A 2 7.31 -32.23 -15.45
N THR A 3 7.24 -30.92 -15.22
CA THR A 3 7.52 -30.32 -13.91
C THR A 3 6.52 -30.84 -12.88
N PRO A 4 6.95 -31.21 -11.66
CA PRO A 4 6.02 -31.64 -10.62
C PRO A 4 4.99 -30.55 -10.34
N PRO A 5 3.73 -30.91 -10.02
CA PRO A 5 2.72 -29.93 -9.66
C PRO A 5 3.17 -29.11 -8.46
N PRO A 6 2.90 -27.79 -8.42
CA PRO A 6 3.28 -26.95 -7.30
C PRO A 6 2.69 -27.53 -6.01
N ALA A 7 3.53 -27.68 -4.99
CA ALA A 7 3.10 -28.20 -3.69
C ALA A 7 1.94 -27.36 -3.16
N ALA A 8 0.88 -28.00 -2.68
CA ALA A 8 -0.28 -27.32 -2.11
C ALA A 8 0.17 -26.49 -0.90
N THR A 9 -0.05 -25.17 -0.95
CA THR A 9 0.25 -24.28 0.18
C THR A 9 -0.62 -24.68 1.37
N PRO A 10 -0.04 -24.93 2.57
CA PRO A 10 -0.82 -25.27 3.76
C PRO A 10 -1.90 -24.23 4.01
N ARG A 11 -3.13 -24.67 4.31
CA ARG A 11 -4.22 -23.75 4.67
C ARG A 11 -3.83 -23.01 5.95
N PRO A 12 -4.00 -21.68 6.01
CA PRO A 12 -3.69 -20.94 7.22
C PRO A 12 -4.57 -21.42 8.37
N HIS A 13 -3.97 -21.62 9.54
CA HIS A 13 -4.70 -22.00 10.74
C HIS A 13 -5.75 -20.93 11.09
N PRO A 14 -7.00 -21.29 11.44
CA PRO A 14 -8.09 -20.32 11.65
C PRO A 14 -7.77 -19.27 12.72
N LEU A 15 -6.96 -19.59 13.72
CA LEU A 15 -6.48 -18.62 14.71
C LEU A 15 -5.55 -17.54 14.12
N HIS A 16 -4.74 -17.87 13.12
CA HIS A 16 -3.94 -16.87 12.40
C HIS A 16 -4.83 -15.96 11.57
N VAL A 17 -5.85 -16.52 10.91
CA VAL A 17 -6.83 -15.74 10.13
C VAL A 17 -7.60 -14.78 11.03
N LEU A 18 -8.04 -15.25 12.20
CA LEU A 18 -8.70 -14.42 13.20
C LEU A 18 -7.77 -13.32 13.71
N GLY A 19 -6.52 -13.65 14.05
CA GLY A 19 -5.52 -12.69 14.51
C GLY A 19 -5.21 -11.60 13.47
N SER A 20 -4.98 -11.98 12.20
CA SER A 20 -4.74 -11.01 11.12
C SER A 20 -5.98 -10.15 10.85
N THR A 21 -7.18 -10.70 11.02
CA THR A 21 -8.44 -9.98 10.83
C THR A 21 -8.64 -8.93 11.92
N VAL A 22 -8.45 -9.30 13.19
CA VAL A 22 -8.53 -8.34 14.32
C VAL A 22 -7.49 -7.23 14.17
N PHE A 23 -6.27 -7.59 13.78
CA PHE A 23 -5.20 -6.61 13.57
C PHE A 23 -5.51 -5.66 12.40
N ALA A 24 -6.03 -6.19 11.29
CA ALA A 24 -6.46 -5.38 10.15
C ALA A 24 -7.62 -4.45 10.53
N ILE A 25 -8.65 -4.95 11.22
CA ILE A 25 -9.76 -4.11 11.69
C ILE A 25 -9.26 -2.98 12.59
N GLY A 26 -8.39 -3.29 13.56
CA GLY A 26 -7.81 -2.28 14.46
C GLY A 26 -7.03 -1.20 13.69
N ALA A 27 -6.15 -1.61 12.78
CA ALA A 27 -5.40 -0.67 11.96
C ALA A 27 -6.29 0.17 11.04
N LEU A 28 -7.31 -0.43 10.43
CA LEU A 28 -8.27 0.25 9.57
C LEU A 28 -9.15 1.24 10.33
N LEU A 29 -9.58 0.91 11.55
CA LEU A 29 -10.34 1.82 12.41
C LEU A 29 -9.49 3.03 12.81
N VAL A 30 -8.22 2.82 13.20
CA VAL A 30 -7.30 3.93 13.52
C VAL A 30 -7.12 4.83 12.30
N LEU A 31 -6.86 4.23 11.13
CA LEU A 31 -6.66 4.94 9.88
C LEU A 31 -7.90 5.73 9.44
N ALA A 32 -9.09 5.13 9.59
CA ALA A 32 -10.36 5.78 9.30
C ALA A 32 -10.64 6.93 10.26
N ALA A 33 -10.42 6.74 11.57
CA ALA A 33 -10.58 7.77 12.58
C ALA A 33 -9.64 8.96 12.33
N VAL A 34 -8.37 8.69 12.01
CA VAL A 34 -7.39 9.73 11.65
C VAL A 34 -7.80 10.45 10.36
N GLY A 35 -8.23 9.73 9.33
CA GLY A 35 -8.68 10.32 8.08
C GLY A 35 -9.90 11.23 8.25
N VAL A 36 -10.87 10.82 9.08
CA VAL A 36 -12.05 11.63 9.39
C VAL A 36 -11.68 12.85 10.24
N LEU A 37 -10.89 12.66 11.29
CA LEU A 37 -10.47 13.75 12.19
C LEU A 37 -9.69 14.83 11.45
N LEU A 38 -8.89 14.43 10.47
CA LEU A 38 -8.06 15.33 9.66
C LEU A 38 -8.76 15.84 8.39
N HIS A 39 -10.06 15.57 8.22
CA HIS A 39 -10.86 16.00 7.07
C HIS A 39 -10.27 15.52 5.72
N GLN A 40 -9.66 14.34 5.70
CA GLN A 40 -9.07 13.70 4.52
C GLN A 40 -9.54 12.23 4.38
N PRO A 41 -10.85 11.96 4.31
CA PRO A 41 -11.38 10.59 4.21
C PRO A 41 -10.94 9.87 2.93
N LEU A 42 -10.48 10.62 1.93
CA LEU A 42 -9.98 10.11 0.65
C LEU A 42 -8.73 9.23 0.80
N LEU A 43 -7.98 9.39 1.89
CA LEU A 43 -6.82 8.54 2.16
C LEU A 43 -7.21 7.14 2.64
N ILE A 44 -8.45 6.96 3.12
CA ILE A 44 -8.89 5.71 3.76
C ILE A 44 -8.84 4.52 2.79
N PRO A 45 -9.44 4.56 1.59
CA PRO A 45 -9.47 3.39 0.70
C PRO A 45 -8.07 2.87 0.28
N PRO A 46 -7.14 3.70 -0.24
CA PRO A 46 -5.83 3.19 -0.66
C PRO A 46 -4.97 2.76 0.52
N LEU A 47 -5.06 3.44 1.66
CA LEU A 47 -4.33 3.03 2.87
C LEU A 47 -4.92 1.76 3.47
N ALA A 48 -6.22 1.53 3.35
CA ALA A 48 -6.87 0.29 3.76
C ALA A 48 -6.40 -0.91 2.94
N ALA A 49 -6.33 -0.76 1.61
CA ALA A 49 -5.76 -1.77 0.73
C ALA A 49 -4.25 -1.99 1.02
N SER A 50 -3.51 -0.94 1.39
CA SER A 50 -2.12 -1.06 1.83
C SER A 50 -2.00 -1.89 3.11
N ALA A 51 -2.89 -1.67 4.08
CA ALA A 51 -2.93 -2.41 5.35
C ALA A 51 -3.23 -3.90 5.12
N ALA A 52 -4.17 -4.22 4.23
CA ALA A 52 -4.48 -5.59 3.86
C ALA A 52 -3.25 -6.33 3.29
N LEU A 53 -2.42 -5.66 2.49
CA LEU A 53 -1.17 -6.24 1.97
C LEU A 53 -0.10 -6.40 3.06
N VAL A 54 0.13 -5.36 3.86
CA VAL A 54 1.17 -5.39 4.91
C VAL A 54 0.87 -6.43 5.98
N TYR A 55 -0.39 -6.61 6.37
CA TYR A 55 -0.76 -7.51 7.46
C TYR A 55 -1.23 -8.88 6.97
N GLY A 56 -1.91 -8.95 5.83
CA GLY A 56 -2.42 -10.20 5.26
C GLY A 56 -1.37 -10.92 4.40
N ALA A 57 -0.43 -10.20 3.80
CA ALA A 57 0.61 -10.76 2.95
C ALA A 57 1.98 -10.06 3.15
N PRO A 58 2.52 -10.03 4.39
CA PRO A 58 3.78 -9.33 4.72
C PRO A 58 4.99 -9.85 3.94
N GLY A 59 4.93 -11.09 3.45
CA GLY A 59 6.01 -11.73 2.71
C GLY A 59 6.13 -11.31 1.24
N LEU A 60 5.15 -10.58 0.70
CA LEU A 60 5.20 -10.18 -0.69
C LEU A 60 6.13 -8.98 -0.89
N PRO A 61 6.87 -8.90 -2.02
CA PRO A 61 7.67 -7.73 -2.36
C PRO A 61 6.85 -6.43 -2.39
N ILE A 62 5.61 -6.50 -2.87
CA ILE A 62 4.66 -5.36 -2.96
C ILE A 62 4.28 -4.76 -1.59
N SER A 63 4.45 -5.53 -0.52
CA SER A 63 4.13 -5.14 0.85
C SER A 63 5.30 -4.50 1.57
N GLN A 64 6.51 -4.52 1.01
CA GLN A 64 7.72 -4.05 1.70
C GLN A 64 7.72 -2.52 1.92
N PRO A 65 8.37 -2.01 2.98
CA PRO A 65 8.28 -0.61 3.41
C PRO A 65 8.54 0.41 2.30
N ARG A 66 9.60 0.20 1.50
CA ARG A 66 9.97 1.08 0.38
C ARG A 66 8.87 1.14 -0.67
N ASN A 67 8.22 0.02 -0.95
CA ASN A 67 7.15 -0.05 -1.94
C ASN A 67 5.89 0.64 -1.41
N VAL A 68 5.52 0.40 -0.15
CA VAL A 68 4.36 1.05 0.49
C VAL A 68 4.52 2.56 0.51
N VAL A 69 5.59 3.08 1.12
CA VAL A 69 5.78 4.53 1.29
C VAL A 69 6.14 5.19 -0.04
N GLY A 70 7.11 4.63 -0.76
CA GLY A 70 7.59 5.18 -2.03
C GLY A 70 6.53 5.13 -3.13
N GLY A 71 5.80 4.01 -3.24
CA GLY A 71 4.72 3.87 -4.21
C GLY A 71 3.60 4.88 -3.96
N GLN A 72 3.14 5.02 -2.71
CA GLN A 72 2.09 5.96 -2.34
C GLN A 72 2.46 7.42 -2.61
N LEU A 73 3.65 7.86 -2.18
CA LEU A 73 4.09 9.23 -2.40
C LEU A 73 4.33 9.54 -3.88
N MET A 74 4.98 8.63 -4.61
CA MET A 74 5.18 8.78 -6.06
C MET A 74 3.85 8.90 -6.80
N SER A 75 2.89 8.06 -6.45
CA SER A 75 1.57 8.04 -7.09
C SER A 75 0.76 9.29 -6.78
N ALA A 76 0.83 9.80 -5.55
CA ALA A 76 0.21 11.08 -5.19
C ALA A 76 0.82 12.25 -5.99
N LEU A 77 2.15 12.30 -6.13
CA LEU A 77 2.83 13.33 -6.93
C LEU A 77 2.42 13.27 -8.40
N ILE A 78 2.35 12.07 -8.99
CA ILE A 78 1.86 11.87 -10.35
C ILE A 78 0.40 12.31 -10.46
N GLY A 79 -0.44 11.96 -9.49
CA GLY A 79 -1.84 12.42 -9.42
C GLY A 79 -1.96 13.94 -9.41
N PHE A 80 -1.17 14.63 -8.59
CA PHE A 80 -1.17 16.10 -8.55
C PHE A 80 -0.65 16.73 -9.84
N ALA A 81 0.39 16.15 -10.44
CA ALA A 81 0.92 16.60 -11.72
C ALA A 81 -0.13 16.43 -12.83
N THR A 82 -0.81 15.28 -12.90
CA THR A 82 -1.89 15.07 -13.87
C THR A 82 -3.07 15.99 -13.60
N LEU A 83 -3.51 16.15 -12.35
CA LEU A 83 -4.57 17.09 -11.96
C LEU A 83 -4.27 18.52 -12.43
N ALA A 84 -3.02 18.98 -12.29
CA ALA A 84 -2.60 20.31 -12.74
C ALA A 84 -2.71 20.50 -14.26
N VAL A 85 -2.60 19.43 -15.05
CA VAL A 85 -2.64 19.46 -16.52
C VAL A 85 -4.05 19.23 -17.05
N THR A 86 -4.78 18.26 -16.49
CA THR A 86 -6.05 17.78 -17.03
C THR A 86 -7.27 18.34 -16.30
N GLY A 87 -7.07 18.98 -15.14
CA GLY A 87 -8.15 19.24 -14.18
C GLY A 87 -8.74 17.95 -13.59
N SER A 88 -9.80 18.09 -12.79
CA SER A 88 -10.54 16.95 -12.25
C SER A 88 -11.43 16.34 -13.34
N THR A 89 -10.89 15.30 -13.99
CA THR A 89 -11.58 14.57 -15.06
C THR A 89 -11.38 13.07 -14.91
N THR A 90 -12.34 12.28 -15.39
CA THR A 90 -12.29 10.81 -15.32
C THR A 90 -11.17 10.23 -16.18
N TRP A 91 -10.94 10.77 -17.37
CA TRP A 91 -9.85 10.35 -18.25
C TRP A 91 -8.48 10.78 -17.71
N GLY A 92 -8.36 11.95 -17.09
CA GLY A 92 -7.14 12.38 -16.38
C GLY A 92 -6.81 11.45 -15.22
N ALA A 93 -7.83 10.98 -14.47
CA ALA A 93 -7.63 10.04 -13.38
C ALA A 93 -7.13 8.67 -13.86
N ALA A 94 -7.62 8.20 -15.02
CA ALA A 94 -7.12 6.98 -15.66
C ALA A 94 -5.65 7.13 -16.11
N ILE A 95 -5.28 8.28 -16.69
CA ILE A 95 -3.89 8.61 -17.04
C ILE A 95 -3.00 8.62 -15.80
N ALA A 96 -3.43 9.28 -14.72
CA ALA A 96 -2.67 9.34 -13.48
C ALA A 96 -2.40 7.95 -12.89
N ALA A 97 -3.41 7.08 -12.86
CA ALA A 97 -3.27 5.70 -12.39
C ALA A 97 -2.30 4.89 -13.28
N GLY A 98 -2.41 5.02 -14.61
CA GLY A 98 -1.53 4.34 -15.56
C GLY A 98 -0.07 4.82 -15.47
N LEU A 99 0.15 6.13 -15.38
CA LEU A 99 1.48 6.73 -15.18
C LEU A 99 2.08 6.32 -13.84
N SER A 100 1.28 6.29 -12.77
CA SER A 100 1.69 5.78 -11.46
C SER A 100 2.15 4.32 -11.53
N LEU A 101 1.38 3.46 -12.19
CA LEU A 101 1.77 2.06 -12.39
C LEU A 101 3.09 1.95 -13.18
N GLY A 102 3.20 2.68 -14.29
CA GLY A 102 4.43 2.70 -15.09
C GLY A 102 5.64 3.19 -14.29
N ALA A 103 5.50 4.28 -13.55
CA ALA A 103 6.55 4.82 -12.69
C ALA A 103 6.99 3.81 -11.63
N MET A 104 6.05 3.17 -10.94
CA MET A 104 6.37 2.15 -9.93
C MET A 104 7.09 0.94 -10.52
N LEU A 105 6.73 0.51 -11.74
CA LEU A 105 7.43 -0.56 -12.46
C LEU A 105 8.87 -0.15 -12.78
N LEU A 106 9.09 1.09 -13.22
CA LEU A 106 10.42 1.62 -13.55
C LEU A 106 11.31 1.81 -12.31
N THR A 107 10.75 2.24 -11.18
CA THR A 107 11.51 2.49 -9.94
C THR A 107 11.64 1.27 -9.04
N HIS A 108 11.02 0.14 -9.43
CA HIS A 108 10.87 -1.06 -8.62
C HIS A 108 10.20 -0.78 -7.26
N THR A 109 9.24 0.16 -7.25
CA THR A 109 8.44 0.51 -6.06
C THR A 109 6.98 0.10 -6.20
N SER A 110 6.73 -1.04 -6.87
CA SER A 110 5.39 -1.57 -7.10
C SER A 110 4.62 -1.73 -5.79
N HIS A 111 3.52 -0.97 -5.67
CA HIS A 111 2.56 -1.06 -4.59
C HIS A 111 1.17 -0.73 -5.16
N SER A 112 0.43 -1.77 -5.58
CA SER A 112 -0.82 -1.60 -6.33
C SER A 112 -1.86 -0.70 -5.66
N PRO A 113 -2.00 -0.62 -4.31
CA PRO A 113 -2.89 0.36 -3.68
C PRO A 113 -2.57 1.82 -4.01
N ALA A 114 -1.32 2.13 -4.36
CA ALA A 114 -0.90 3.49 -4.65
C ALA A 114 -1.47 4.04 -5.98
N ALA A 115 -1.76 3.18 -6.96
CA ALA A 115 -2.40 3.62 -8.20
C ALA A 115 -3.81 4.20 -7.94
N ALA A 116 -4.54 3.66 -6.95
CA ALA A 116 -5.81 4.22 -6.52
C ALA A 116 -5.66 5.61 -5.88
N SER A 117 -4.55 5.88 -5.19
CA SER A 117 -4.25 7.22 -4.65
C SER A 117 -4.07 8.26 -5.75
N ALA A 118 -3.36 7.92 -6.84
CA ALA A 118 -3.21 8.83 -8.00
C ALA A 118 -4.57 9.18 -8.61
N LEU A 119 -5.43 8.17 -8.80
CA LEU A 119 -6.78 8.33 -9.31
C LEU A 119 -7.62 9.24 -8.40
N LEU A 120 -7.57 9.03 -7.08
CA LEU A 120 -8.32 9.82 -6.11
C LEU A 120 -7.86 11.28 -6.07
N VAL A 121 -6.56 11.53 -6.17
CA VAL A 121 -6.04 12.91 -6.25
C VAL A 121 -6.64 13.66 -7.43
N VAL A 122 -6.73 13.03 -8.62
CA VAL A 122 -7.34 13.70 -9.78
C VAL A 122 -8.84 13.89 -9.61
N LEU A 123 -9.58 12.84 -9.21
CA LEU A 123 -11.05 12.92 -9.13
C LEU A 123 -11.54 13.89 -8.05
N GLN A 124 -10.83 13.98 -6.94
CA GLN A 124 -11.29 14.68 -5.75
C GLN A 124 -10.59 16.03 -5.55
N ALA A 125 -9.51 16.28 -6.31
CA ALA A 125 -8.73 17.51 -6.27
C ALA A 125 -8.43 18.01 -4.85
N PRO A 126 -7.90 17.17 -3.94
CA PRO A 126 -7.58 17.59 -2.58
C PRO A 126 -6.49 18.67 -2.61
N HIS A 127 -6.37 19.45 -1.53
CA HIS A 127 -5.25 20.38 -1.42
C HIS A 127 -3.93 19.62 -1.20
N LEU A 128 -2.92 19.94 -2.01
CA LEU A 128 -1.59 19.29 -1.96
C LEU A 128 -0.93 19.39 -0.58
N VAL A 129 -0.97 20.58 0.02
CA VAL A 129 -0.25 20.92 1.26
C VAL A 129 -0.68 20.04 2.45
N PRO A 130 -1.98 19.83 2.76
CA PRO A 130 -2.37 18.90 3.81
C PRO A 130 -2.30 17.42 3.39
N PHE A 131 -2.52 17.12 2.11
CA PHE A 131 -2.63 15.74 1.65
C PHE A 131 -1.29 14.98 1.67
N LEU A 132 -0.21 15.57 1.13
CA LEU A 132 1.07 14.88 1.01
C LEU A 132 1.72 14.53 2.37
N PRO A 133 1.83 15.47 3.34
CA PRO A 133 2.37 15.15 4.66
C PRO A 133 1.53 14.12 5.40
N LEU A 134 0.21 14.19 5.27
CA LEU A 134 -0.68 13.22 5.91
C LEU A 134 -0.53 11.83 5.30
N LEU A 135 -0.45 11.73 3.97
CA LEU A 135 -0.19 10.45 3.29
C LEU A 135 1.17 9.87 3.72
N ALA A 136 2.21 10.70 3.81
CA ALA A 136 3.53 10.28 4.29
C ALA A 136 3.48 9.77 5.74
N LEU A 137 2.80 10.50 6.62
CA LEU A 137 2.62 10.10 8.01
C LEU A 137 1.84 8.78 8.11
N ALA A 138 0.72 8.66 7.40
CA ALA A 138 -0.16 7.50 7.50
C ALA A 138 0.48 6.23 6.93
N THR A 139 1.18 6.33 5.80
CA THR A 139 1.94 5.20 5.23
C THR A 139 3.09 4.77 6.12
N THR A 140 3.79 5.74 6.75
CA THR A 140 4.84 5.45 7.73
C THR A 140 4.28 4.75 8.96
N LEU A 141 3.17 5.25 9.53
CA LEU A 141 2.51 4.62 10.66
C LEU A 141 2.06 3.20 10.34
N LEU A 142 1.49 2.97 9.15
CA LEU A 142 1.07 1.65 8.69
C LEU A 142 2.26 0.68 8.62
N VAL A 143 3.39 1.11 8.07
CA VAL A 143 4.62 0.31 8.07
C VAL A 143 5.09 0.03 9.49
N LEU A 144 5.14 1.05 10.37
CA LEU A 144 5.58 0.91 11.76
C LEU A 144 4.69 -0.08 12.53
N ILE A 145 3.37 0.00 12.36
CA ILE A 145 2.41 -0.93 12.95
C ILE A 145 2.67 -2.36 12.45
N GLY A 146 2.98 -2.53 11.17
CA GLY A 146 3.34 -3.82 10.59
C GLY A 146 4.60 -4.47 11.16
N LEU A 147 5.47 -3.70 11.82
CA LEU A 147 6.65 -4.24 12.50
C LEU A 147 6.31 -4.93 13.83
N LEU A 148 5.18 -4.60 14.47
CA LEU A 148 4.86 -5.12 15.80
C LEU A 148 4.63 -6.64 15.84
N PRO A 149 3.87 -7.29 14.92
CA PRO A 149 3.62 -8.73 14.97
C PRO A 149 4.90 -9.58 14.93
N GLY A 150 5.93 -9.13 14.20
CA GLY A 150 7.24 -9.78 14.14
C GLY A 150 8.04 -9.67 15.45
N ARG A 151 7.70 -8.73 16.34
CA ARG A 151 8.35 -8.54 17.64
C ARG A 151 7.62 -9.22 18.80
N ILE A 152 6.31 -9.42 18.71
CA ILE A 152 5.48 -9.84 19.86
C ILE A 152 4.94 -11.27 19.72
N GLY A 153 4.77 -11.79 18.49
CA GLY A 153 3.86 -12.93 18.26
C GLY A 153 4.35 -14.08 17.40
N GLY A 154 5.64 -14.18 17.08
CA GLY A 154 6.14 -15.33 16.31
C GLY A 154 5.45 -15.50 14.94
N HIS A 155 4.99 -14.41 14.32
CA HIS A 155 4.34 -14.45 13.00
C HIS A 155 5.26 -15.22 12.02
N PRO A 156 4.73 -16.15 11.21
CA PRO A 156 5.55 -17.03 10.39
C PRO A 156 6.44 -16.29 9.37
N VAL A 157 6.11 -15.02 9.09
CA VAL A 157 6.90 -14.12 8.26
C VAL A 157 7.32 -12.91 9.09
N ARG A 158 8.63 -12.69 9.21
CA ARG A 158 9.20 -11.48 9.84
C ARG A 158 9.18 -10.33 8.83
N TYR A 159 8.30 -9.36 9.06
CA TYR A 159 8.22 -8.13 8.28
C TYR A 159 9.19 -7.07 8.85
N PRO A 160 9.98 -6.35 8.03
CA PRO A 160 10.10 -6.50 6.57
C PRO A 160 11.11 -7.59 6.20
N LEU A 161 10.89 -8.21 5.03
CA LEU A 161 11.85 -9.15 4.43
C LEU A 161 13.00 -8.43 3.71
N SER A 162 12.71 -7.27 3.12
CA SER A 162 13.72 -6.41 2.51
C SER A 162 13.31 -4.94 2.61
N TRP A 163 14.26 -4.08 2.96
CA TRP A 163 14.07 -2.63 2.93
C TRP A 163 14.19 -2.07 1.51
N VAL A 164 14.96 -2.75 0.67
CA VAL A 164 15.13 -2.47 -0.76
C VAL A 164 14.62 -3.69 -1.50
N SER A 165 13.53 -3.52 -2.24
CA SER A 165 12.90 -4.52 -3.09
C SER A 165 13.80 -4.90 -4.27
N VAL A 166 14.86 -5.65 -4.02
CA VAL A 166 15.58 -6.38 -5.06
C VAL A 166 15.09 -7.82 -5.01
N SER A 167 14.24 -8.21 -5.96
CA SER A 167 14.06 -9.63 -6.23
C SER A 167 15.41 -10.17 -6.69
N PRO A 168 16.00 -11.19 -6.03
CA PRO A 168 17.09 -11.92 -6.64
C PRO A 168 16.57 -12.43 -7.99
N GLY A 169 17.20 -12.04 -9.09
CA GLY A 169 16.90 -12.62 -10.39
C GLY A 169 17.00 -14.15 -10.30
N PRO A 170 16.21 -14.89 -11.10
CA PRO A 170 16.27 -16.35 -11.08
C PRO A 170 17.72 -16.78 -11.36
N ARG A 171 18.31 -17.52 -10.42
CA ARG A 171 19.55 -18.27 -10.65
C ARG A 171 19.23 -19.56 -11.37
#